data_AF-A0A2N6C4H3-F1
#
_entry.id   AF-A0A2N6C4H3-F1
#
_cell.length_a   1.000
_cell.length_b   1.000
_cell.length_c   1.000
_cell.angle_alpha   90.00
_cell.angle_beta   90.00
_cell.angle_gamma   90.00
#
_symmetry.space_group_name_H-M   'P 1'
#
loop_
_entity.id
_entity.type
_entity.pdbx_description
1 polymer ?
#
loop_
_entity_poly.entity_id
_entity_poly.type
_entity_poly.pdbx_seq_one_letter_code
_entity_poly.pdbx_strand_id
1 'polypeptide(L)' 'MSAEVQTDRRAAKTLAGQKKLHLLVQYISMDSCRKGLIHDYCGMDQPETCQTCDNCLAFHEPGCGVAINKGA' A
#
# COMPACT_ATOMS: atom_id res chain seq x y z
N MET A 1 33.28 -7.06 -16.48
CA MET A 1 32.08 -6.35 -15.99
C MET A 1 32.48 -4.92 -15.66
N SER A 2 32.04 -3.96 -16.46
CA SER A 2 32.44 -2.53 -16.37
C SER A 2 31.79 -1.82 -15.18
N ALA A 3 32.41 -0.74 -14.69
CA ALA A 3 31.93 0.04 -13.55
C ALA A 3 30.51 0.63 -13.76
N GLU A 4 30.18 0.98 -15.01
CA GLU A 4 28.86 1.49 -15.44
C GLU A 4 27.73 0.48 -15.18
N VAL A 5 27.98 -0.80 -15.45
CA VAL A 5 27.00 -1.88 -15.20
C VAL A 5 26.74 -2.05 -13.68
N GLN A 6 27.72 -1.71 -12.83
CA GLN A 6 27.56 -1.77 -11.38
C GLN A 6 26.76 -0.58 -10.83
N THR A 7 26.95 0.62 -11.39
CA THR A 7 26.18 1.82 -11.00
C THR A 7 24.71 1.66 -11.37
N ASP A 8 24.41 1.15 -12.56
CA ASP A 8 23.03 0.93 -13.02
C ASP A 8 22.30 -0.10 -12.16
N ARG A 9 23.00 -1.18 -11.78
CA ARG A 9 22.44 -2.20 -10.89
C ARG A 9 22.15 -1.65 -9.50
N ARG A 10 22.97 -0.73 -8.98
CA ARG A 10 22.73 -0.07 -7.69
C ARG A 10 21.54 0.88 -7.78
N ALA A 11 21.47 1.70 -8.82
CA ALA A 11 20.33 2.59 -9.06
C ALA A 11 19.00 1.83 -9.16
N ALA A 12 18.98 0.72 -9.91
CA ALA A 12 17.80 -0.14 -10.03
C ALA A 12 17.35 -0.75 -8.69
N LYS A 13 18.30 -1.20 -7.85
CA LYS A 13 18.01 -1.70 -6.50
C LYS A 13 17.44 -0.61 -5.59
N THR A 14 18.01 0.60 -5.62
CA THR A 14 17.51 1.74 -4.84
C THR A 14 16.09 2.10 -5.24
N LEU A 15 15.81 2.19 -6.54
CA LEU A 15 14.46 2.49 -7.05
C LEU A 15 13.44 1.42 -6.64
N ALA A 16 13.81 0.13 -6.75
CA ALA A 16 12.95 -0.95 -6.29
C ALA A 16 12.68 -0.89 -4.76
N GLY A 17 13.70 -0.53 -3.97
CA GLY A 17 13.56 -0.30 -2.54
C GLY A 17 12.62 0.86 -2.21
N GLN A 18 12.76 1.99 -2.91
CA GLN A 18 11.89 3.16 -2.75
C GLN A 18 10.43 2.84 -3.08
N LYS A 19 10.17 2.11 -4.17
CA LYS A 19 8.82 1.67 -4.54
C LYS A 19 8.18 0.80 -3.46
N LYS A 20 8.93 -0.14 -2.88
CA LYS A 20 8.45 -0.98 -1.78
C LYS A 20 8.16 -0.16 -0.51
N LEU A 21 9.05 0.77 -0.16
CA LEU A 21 8.84 1.64 0.99
C LEU A 21 7.61 2.52 0.80
N HIS A 22 7.43 3.08 -0.39
CA HIS A 22 6.26 3.89 -0.73
C HIS A 22 4.96 3.09 -0.58
N LEU A 23 4.93 1.85 -1.07
CA LEU A 23 3.79 0.95 -0.90
C LEU A 23 3.49 0.68 0.58
N LEU A 24 4.51 0.45 1.41
CA LEU A 24 4.32 0.22 2.85
C LEU A 24 3.74 1.45 3.55
N VAL A 25 4.21 2.65 3.18
CA VAL A 25 3.65 3.90 3.71
C VAL A 25 2.19 4.04 3.30
N GLN A 26 1.87 3.83 2.02
CA GLN A 26 0.50 3.86 1.51
C GLN A 26 -0.38 2.83 2.24
N TYR A 27 0.12 1.62 2.42
CA TYR A 27 -0.59 0.55 3.13
C TYR A 27 -0.96 0.99 4.53
N ILE A 28 -0.05 1.59 5.30
CA ILE A 28 -0.32 1.99 6.68
C ILE A 28 -1.33 3.14 6.74
N SER A 29 -1.24 4.13 5.83
CA SER A 29 -2.05 5.35 5.88
C SER A 29 -3.40 5.29 5.17
N MET A 30 -3.69 4.24 4.39
CA MET A 30 -4.91 4.16 3.59
C MET A 30 -6.16 3.96 4.45
N ASP A 31 -7.25 4.59 4.03
CA ASP A 31 -8.61 4.42 4.56
C ASP A 31 -9.48 3.48 3.70
N SER A 32 -8.96 2.99 2.57
CA SER A 32 -9.66 2.06 1.67
C SER A 32 -9.28 0.59 1.90
N CYS A 33 -9.81 -0.34 1.10
CA CYS A 33 -9.55 -1.78 1.24
C CYS A 33 -8.05 -2.10 1.18
N ARG A 34 -7.46 -2.65 2.27
CA ARG A 34 -6.04 -3.00 2.32
C ARG A 34 -5.65 -4.12 1.37
N LYS A 35 -6.52 -5.12 1.23
CA LYS A 35 -6.31 -6.22 0.26
C LYS A 35 -6.32 -5.69 -1.17
N GLY A 36 -7.14 -4.66 -1.38
CA GLY A 36 -7.11 -3.69 -2.47
C GLY A 36 -5.70 -3.39 -2.97
N LEU A 37 -5.01 -2.59 -2.17
CA LEU A 37 -3.66 -2.13 -2.48
C LEU A 37 -2.66 -3.27 -2.75
N ILE A 38 -2.77 -4.40 -2.03
CA ILE A 38 -1.86 -5.54 -2.20
C ILE A 38 -2.05 -6.20 -3.57
N HIS A 39 -3.28 -6.45 -3.98
CA HIS A 39 -3.56 -7.06 -5.27
C HIS A 39 -3.14 -6.14 -6.42
N ASP A 40 -3.42 -4.84 -6.33
CA ASP A 40 -3.00 -3.86 -7.34
C ASP A 40 -1.47 -3.86 -7.50
N TYR A 41 -0.73 -3.91 -6.38
CA TYR A 41 0.73 -4.02 -6.41
C TYR A 41 1.22 -5.33 -7.03
N CYS A 42 0.50 -6.44 -6.83
CA CYS A 42 0.81 -7.74 -7.40
C CYS A 42 0.28 -7.93 -8.84
N GLY A 43 -0.47 -6.97 -9.39
CA GLY A 43 -1.12 -7.09 -10.71
C GLY A 43 -2.23 -8.15 -10.74
N MET A 44 -2.97 -8.30 -9.64
CA MET A 44 -4.06 -9.27 -9.50
C MET A 44 -5.41 -8.57 -9.59
N ASP A 45 -6.38 -9.23 -10.23
CA ASP A 45 -7.77 -8.76 -10.23
C ASP A 45 -8.38 -8.84 -8.82
N GLN A 46 -9.28 -7.89 -8.52
CA GLN A 46 -10.01 -7.88 -7.26
C GLN A 46 -11.31 -7.07 -7.28
N PRO A 47 -12.26 -7.41 -6.39
CA PRO A 47 -13.38 -6.52 -6.08
C PRO A 47 -12.91 -5.28 -5.31
N GLU A 48 -13.64 -4.17 -5.46
CA GLU A 48 -13.35 -2.88 -4.79
C GLU A 48 -13.23 -3.00 -3.26
N THR A 49 -13.95 -3.95 -2.65
CA THR A 49 -13.88 -4.24 -1.21
C THR A 49 -13.71 -5.73 -0.96
N CYS A 50 -12.82 -6.11 -0.05
CA CYS A 50 -12.57 -7.52 0.29
C CYS A 50 -13.39 -8.06 1.46
N GLN A 51 -14.13 -7.18 2.17
CA GLN A 51 -14.99 -7.48 3.32
C GLN A 51 -14.30 -8.21 4.50
N THR A 52 -12.96 -8.28 4.49
CA THR A 52 -12.17 -9.11 5.41
C THR A 52 -10.96 -8.40 6.00
N CYS A 53 -10.59 -7.22 5.50
CA CYS A 53 -9.58 -6.38 6.13
C CYS A 53 -10.20 -5.44 7.15
N ASP A 54 -9.40 -5.00 8.12
CA ASP A 54 -9.76 -4.01 9.15
C ASP A 54 -10.50 -2.80 8.60
N ASN A 55 -10.01 -2.20 7.50
CA ASN A 55 -10.68 -1.04 6.89
C ASN A 55 -12.09 -1.41 6.39
N CYS A 56 -12.25 -2.51 5.65
CA CYS A 56 -13.58 -2.96 5.20
C CYS A 56 -14.49 -3.32 6.37
N LEU A 57 -13.96 -3.95 7.42
CA LEU A 57 -14.74 -4.31 8.61
C LEU A 57 -15.20 -3.06 9.38
N ALA A 58 -14.36 -2.04 9.50
CA ALA A 58 -14.71 -0.78 10.15
C ALA A 58 -15.85 -0.03 9.44
N PHE A 59 -15.96 -0.13 8.10
CA PHE A 59 -17.08 0.46 7.36
C PHE A 59 -18.42 -0.26 7.59
N HIS A 60 -18.41 -1.52 8.02
CA HIS A 60 -19.62 -2.32 8.23
C HIS A 60 -20.13 -2.30 9.68
N GLU A 61 -19.38 -1.73 10.62
CA GLU A 61 -19.80 -1.58 12.02
C GLU A 61 -20.75 -0.36 12.17
N PRO A 62 -22.05 -0.54 12.50
CA PRO A 62 -23.01 0.57 12.60
C PRO A 62 -22.84 1.43 13.88
N GLY A 63 -21.68 1.42 14.54
CA GLY A 63 -21.60 1.93 15.92
C GLY A 63 -20.23 2.29 16.49
N CYS A 64 -19.14 2.28 15.72
CA CYS A 64 -17.83 2.68 16.26
C CYS A 64 -17.13 3.71 15.36
N GLY A 65 -17.71 4.91 15.31
CA GLY A 65 -17.01 6.08 14.80
C GLY A 65 -15.90 6.48 15.77
N VAL A 66 -14.68 5.97 15.56
CA VAL A 66 -13.50 6.71 16.02
C VAL A 66 -13.33 7.86 15.05
N ALA A 67 -13.80 9.04 15.46
CA ALA A 67 -13.50 10.30 14.80
C ALA A 67 -11.98 10.51 14.82
N ILE A 68 -11.30 10.09 13.76
CA ILE A 68 -9.97 10.58 13.45
C ILE A 68 -10.13 12.05 13.03
N ASN A 69 -9.88 12.93 13.99
CA ASN A 69 -9.71 14.36 13.76
C ASN A 69 -8.71 14.55 12.60
N LYS A 70 -9.22 14.97 11.44
CA LYS A 70 -8.38 15.54 10.38
C LYS A 70 -8.02 16.94 10.84
N GLY A 71 -6.86 17.07 11.50
CA GLY A 71 -6.28 18.35 11.88
C GLY A 71 -5.97 19.21 10.64
N ALA A 72 -6.20 20.51 10.83
CA ALA A 72 -6.07 21.60 9.87
C ALA A 72 -4.70 21.71 9.18
#